data_AF-A0A3D8K108-F1
#
_entry.id   AF-A0A3D8K108-F1
#
_cell.length_a   1.000
_cell.length_b   1.000
_cell.length_c   1.000
_cell.angle_alpha   90.00
_cell.angle_beta   90.00
_cell.angle_gamma   90.00
#
_symmetry.space_group_name_H-M   'P 1'
#
loop_
_entity.id
_entity.type
_entity.pdbx_description
1 polymer ?
#
loop_
_entity_poly.entity_id
_entity_poly.type
_entity_poly.pdbx_seq_one_letter_code
_entity_poly.pdbx_strand_id
1 'polypeptide(L)'
;MSPSVEKMRELLEARDVDGFLTAYLEYRQGHVIEPEVTALTQRTLPSLLRQAFAGDLLAPKTIIKLWRVVRDGRLILVDDDLLIAINLRIDNAMREADPDAKLPAARLITSEQLGESQHQRRSRPEELRAAPHIVQATVIKRVAIVSTFNVGVWSAVDAFDFRKNVCASQQEREFLRAVRQYFPSLQAYPNLPLRSFIDIERLEGTVPTRARSYAWSAQVDVLLCTADEDPVVGIELDSIHHDTDEAAERDELKNLLFTLSGLPLVRIRAGDEKSVRAEDFYDLLMSESKMLDTIRPRRLRPRRTHDFLVPDEVHASAASMR
;
A
#
# COMPACT_ATOMS: atom_id res chain seq x y z
N MET A 1 -23.18 9.54 9.37
CA MET A 1 -23.69 8.56 8.38
C MET A 1 -24.27 9.30 7.20
N SER A 2 -23.74 9.02 6.02
CA SER A 2 -24.29 9.53 4.75
C SER A 2 -25.72 9.01 4.51
N PRO A 3 -26.63 9.78 3.90
CA PRO A 3 -27.98 9.33 3.55
C PRO A 3 -28.01 8.03 2.73
N SER A 4 -26.98 7.79 1.91
CA SER A 4 -26.85 6.56 1.13
C SER A 4 -26.49 5.35 2.00
N VAL A 5 -25.67 5.55 3.03
CA VAL A 5 -25.29 4.50 4.00
C VAL A 5 -26.47 4.16 4.91
N GLU A 6 -27.24 5.17 5.30
CA GLU A 6 -28.48 5.02 6.05
C GLU A 6 -29.49 4.15 5.30
N LYS A 7 -29.75 4.50 4.03
CA LYS A 7 -30.62 3.73 3.15
C LYS A 7 -30.14 2.27 2.99
N MET A 8 -28.84 2.05 2.86
CA MET A 8 -28.27 0.68 2.80
C MET A 8 -28.50 -0.09 4.10
N ARG A 9 -28.41 0.57 5.26
CA ARG A 9 -28.70 -0.03 6.56
C ARG A 9 -30.18 -0.40 6.68
N GLU A 10 -31.10 0.50 6.34
CA GLU A 10 -32.55 0.24 6.35
C GLU A 10 -32.92 -0.96 5.47
N LEU A 11 -32.29 -1.10 4.30
CA LEU A 11 -32.49 -2.24 3.40
C LEU A 11 -32.04 -3.56 4.05
N LEU A 12 -30.90 -3.58 4.75
CA LEU A 12 -30.45 -4.76 5.47
C LEU A 12 -31.34 -5.09 6.67
N GLU A 13 -31.83 -4.08 7.40
CA GLU A 13 -32.78 -4.27 8.51
C GLU A 13 -34.12 -4.85 8.01
N ALA A 14 -34.59 -4.41 6.84
CA ALA A 14 -35.74 -4.98 6.14
C ALA A 14 -35.48 -6.36 5.50
N ARG A 15 -34.25 -6.89 5.60
CA ARG A 15 -33.79 -8.14 4.98
C ARG A 15 -33.86 -8.13 3.45
N ASP A 16 -33.88 -6.95 2.83
CA ASP A 16 -33.84 -6.78 1.38
C ASP A 16 -32.40 -6.81 0.87
N VAL A 17 -31.88 -8.02 0.68
CA VAL A 17 -30.53 -8.26 0.17
C VAL A 17 -30.39 -7.78 -1.28
N ASP A 18 -31.42 -7.89 -2.11
CA ASP A 18 -31.32 -7.46 -3.51
C ASP A 18 -31.24 -5.93 -3.64
N GLY A 19 -32.12 -5.23 -2.90
CA GLY A 19 -32.11 -3.78 -2.79
C GLY A 19 -30.79 -3.27 -2.22
N PHE A 20 -30.26 -3.90 -1.17
CA PHE A 20 -28.94 -3.58 -0.64
C PHE A 20 -27.85 -3.72 -1.71
N LEU A 21 -27.81 -4.84 -2.44
CA LEU A 21 -26.81 -5.05 -3.49
C LEU A 21 -26.91 -4.01 -4.62
N THR A 22 -28.13 -3.56 -4.97
CA THR A 22 -28.32 -2.46 -5.94
C THR A 22 -27.73 -1.16 -5.40
N ALA A 23 -28.15 -0.74 -4.21
CA ALA A 23 -27.72 0.50 -3.58
C ALA A 23 -26.21 0.52 -3.35
N TYR A 24 -25.62 -0.62 -2.95
CA TYR A 24 -24.19 -0.79 -2.79
C TYR A 24 -23.43 -0.59 -4.10
N LEU A 25 -23.89 -1.21 -5.20
CA LEU A 25 -23.24 -1.07 -6.50
C LEU A 25 -23.33 0.35 -7.07
N GLU A 26 -24.47 1.03 -6.90
CA GLU A 26 -24.63 2.44 -7.29
C GLU A 26 -23.70 3.34 -6.48
N TYR A 27 -23.66 3.13 -5.16
CA TYR A 27 -22.81 3.89 -4.26
C TYR A 27 -21.31 3.73 -4.58
N ARG A 28 -20.87 2.52 -4.93
CA ARG A 28 -19.48 2.19 -5.31
C ARG A 28 -19.01 2.84 -6.61
N GLN A 29 -19.91 3.34 -7.47
CA GLN A 29 -19.51 4.05 -8.69
C GLN A 29 -18.88 5.42 -8.39
N GLY A 30 -19.25 6.05 -7.27
CA GLY A 30 -18.74 7.35 -6.84
C GLY A 30 -17.72 7.32 -5.70
N HIS A 31 -17.57 6.17 -5.01
CA HIS A 31 -16.80 6.10 -3.76
C HIS A 31 -15.87 4.86 -3.75
N VAL A 32 -14.56 5.11 -3.83
CA VAL A 32 -13.54 4.06 -4.01
C VAL A 32 -13.19 3.35 -2.69
N ILE A 33 -13.18 4.06 -1.55
CA ILE A 33 -12.90 3.49 -0.22
C ILE A 33 -13.64 4.29 0.85
N GLU A 34 -14.57 3.66 1.59
CA GLU A 34 -15.19 4.28 2.77
C GLU A 34 -15.35 3.27 3.95
N PRO A 35 -14.87 3.63 5.16
CA PRO A 35 -15.00 2.78 6.36
C PRO A 35 -16.44 2.51 6.79
N GLU A 36 -17.38 3.44 6.56
CA GLU A 36 -18.77 3.31 7.04
C GLU A 36 -19.50 2.12 6.39
N VAL A 37 -19.28 1.89 5.09
CA VAL A 37 -19.88 0.76 4.35
C VAL A 37 -19.19 -0.57 4.66
N THR A 38 -17.94 -0.52 5.14
CA THR A 38 -17.20 -1.71 5.55
C THR A 38 -17.90 -2.40 6.72
N ALA A 39 -18.43 -1.65 7.68
CA ALA A 39 -19.19 -2.22 8.80
C ALA A 39 -20.44 -2.98 8.32
N LEU A 40 -21.19 -2.42 7.37
CA LEU A 40 -22.38 -3.06 6.81
C LEU A 40 -22.04 -4.34 6.04
N THR A 41 -21.01 -4.30 5.19
CA THR A 41 -20.61 -5.42 4.32
C THR A 41 -19.89 -6.54 5.06
N GLN A 42 -19.14 -6.24 6.13
CA GLN A 42 -18.31 -7.24 6.85
C GLN A 42 -18.93 -7.73 8.17
N ARG A 43 -19.92 -7.03 8.73
CA ARG A 43 -20.58 -7.46 9.99
C ARG A 43 -22.05 -7.78 9.81
N THR A 44 -22.81 -6.87 9.20
CA THR A 44 -24.27 -7.01 9.11
C THR A 44 -24.68 -7.97 7.99
N LEU A 45 -24.19 -7.74 6.77
CA LEU A 45 -24.54 -8.53 5.59
C LEU A 45 -24.21 -10.03 5.74
N PRO A 46 -23.03 -10.47 6.23
CA PRO A 46 -22.73 -11.89 6.34
C PRO A 46 -23.69 -12.62 7.29
N SER A 47 -24.05 -11.98 8.40
CA SER A 47 -25.00 -12.57 9.37
C SER A 47 -26.40 -12.77 8.76
N LEU A 48 -26.86 -11.82 7.95
CA LEU A 48 -28.14 -11.91 7.23
C LEU A 48 -28.10 -12.94 6.11
N LEU A 49 -26.99 -13.00 5.36
CA LEU A 49 -26.82 -14.01 4.32
C LEU A 49 -26.86 -15.44 4.90
N ARG A 50 -26.24 -15.69 6.05
CA ARG A 50 -26.31 -16.99 6.74
C ARG A 50 -27.76 -17.38 7.06
N GLN A 51 -28.54 -16.43 7.60
CA GLN A 51 -29.96 -16.66 7.89
C GLN A 51 -30.77 -16.88 6.61
N ALA A 52 -30.51 -16.09 5.57
CA ALA A 52 -31.23 -16.19 4.30
C ALA A 52 -30.93 -17.49 3.55
N PHE A 53 -29.67 -17.98 3.58
CA PHE A 53 -29.31 -19.28 3.02
C PHE A 53 -29.86 -20.45 3.85
N ALA A 54 -29.90 -20.34 5.18
CA ALA A 54 -30.48 -21.38 6.02
C ALA A 54 -31.99 -21.55 5.79
N GLY A 55 -32.70 -20.47 5.45
CA GLY A 55 -34.13 -20.49 5.15
C GLY A 55 -34.49 -20.54 3.66
N ASP A 56 -33.51 -20.68 2.75
CA ASP A 56 -33.69 -20.55 1.28
C ASP A 56 -34.54 -19.34 0.86
N LEU A 57 -34.32 -18.20 1.52
CA LEU A 57 -35.12 -16.98 1.36
C LEU A 57 -34.64 -16.08 0.21
N LEU A 58 -33.54 -16.43 -0.47
CA LEU A 58 -32.97 -15.64 -1.56
C LEU A 58 -33.51 -16.07 -2.91
N ALA A 59 -34.05 -15.10 -3.66
CA ALA A 59 -34.49 -15.33 -5.03
C ALA A 59 -33.31 -15.70 -5.96
N PRO A 60 -33.52 -16.52 -7.01
CA PRO A 60 -32.49 -16.90 -7.98
C PRO A 60 -31.71 -15.72 -8.56
N LYS A 61 -32.43 -14.64 -8.91
CA LYS A 61 -31.83 -13.40 -9.45
C LYS A 61 -30.84 -12.76 -8.47
N THR A 62 -31.17 -12.77 -7.18
CA THR A 62 -30.33 -12.22 -6.12
C THR A 62 -29.09 -13.08 -5.88
N ILE A 63 -29.21 -14.41 -5.96
CA ILE A 63 -28.08 -15.33 -5.87
C ILE A 63 -27.10 -15.11 -7.04
N ILE A 64 -27.61 -14.97 -8.28
CA ILE A 64 -26.78 -14.67 -9.45
C ILE A 64 -26.07 -13.32 -9.28
N LYS A 65 -26.80 -12.31 -8.83
CA LYS A 65 -26.25 -10.97 -8.59
C LYS A 65 -25.15 -11.00 -7.53
N LEU A 66 -25.40 -11.64 -6.38
CA LEU A 66 -24.42 -11.82 -5.32
C LEU A 66 -23.18 -12.55 -5.83
N TRP A 67 -23.35 -13.65 -6.56
CA TRP A 67 -22.26 -14.39 -7.17
C TRP A 67 -21.41 -13.51 -8.12
N ARG A 68 -22.04 -12.74 -9.01
CA ARG A 68 -21.32 -11.83 -9.93
C ARG A 68 -20.54 -10.77 -9.17
N VAL A 69 -21.17 -10.12 -8.20
CA VAL A 69 -20.54 -9.01 -7.46
C VAL A 69 -19.34 -9.50 -6.64
N VAL A 70 -19.42 -10.72 -6.08
CA VAL A 70 -18.29 -11.34 -5.37
C VAL A 70 -17.20 -11.79 -6.34
N ARG A 71 -17.57 -12.49 -7.42
CA ARG A 71 -16.64 -12.97 -8.44
C ARG A 71 -15.86 -11.84 -9.10
N ASP A 72 -16.53 -10.73 -9.39
CA ASP A 72 -15.94 -9.58 -10.06
C ASP A 72 -15.17 -8.66 -9.08
N GLY A 73 -14.99 -9.08 -7.82
CA GLY A 73 -14.21 -8.36 -6.81
C GLY A 73 -14.85 -7.07 -6.29
N ARG A 74 -16.14 -6.85 -6.58
CA ARG A 74 -16.85 -5.63 -6.19
C ARG A 74 -17.36 -5.68 -4.76
N LEU A 75 -17.63 -6.88 -4.23
CA LEU A 75 -17.94 -7.16 -2.82
C LEU A 75 -17.00 -8.25 -2.32
N ILE A 76 -16.31 -7.99 -1.21
CA ILE A 76 -15.42 -8.96 -0.58
C ILE A 76 -16.20 -9.73 0.49
N LEU A 77 -16.28 -11.05 0.36
CA LEU A 77 -16.77 -11.97 1.38
C LEU A 77 -15.62 -12.90 1.78
N VAL A 78 -15.28 -12.91 3.07
CA VAL A 78 -14.20 -13.74 3.62
C VAL A 78 -14.72 -15.03 4.27
N ASP A 79 -16.04 -15.16 4.41
CA ASP A 79 -16.70 -16.29 5.03
C ASP A 79 -16.84 -17.47 4.05
N ASP A 80 -16.01 -18.51 4.22
CA ASP A 80 -16.01 -19.70 3.36
C ASP A 80 -17.38 -20.39 3.27
N ASP A 81 -18.12 -20.44 4.37
CA ASP A 81 -19.44 -21.06 4.39
C ASP A 81 -20.46 -20.33 3.49
N LEU A 82 -20.34 -18.99 3.37
CA LEU A 82 -21.16 -18.20 2.47
C LEU A 82 -20.77 -18.44 1.01
N LEU A 83 -19.46 -18.53 0.72
CA LEU A 83 -18.96 -18.83 -0.62
C LEU A 83 -19.42 -20.23 -1.07
N ILE A 84 -19.36 -21.22 -0.17
CA ILE A 84 -19.89 -22.57 -0.39
C ILE A 84 -21.39 -22.52 -0.61
N ALA A 85 -22.15 -21.78 0.22
CA ALA A 85 -23.59 -21.67 0.10
C ALA A 85 -24.03 -21.05 -1.25
N ILE A 86 -23.29 -20.05 -1.76
CA ILE A 86 -23.49 -19.47 -3.09
C ILE A 86 -23.17 -20.50 -4.17
N ASN A 87 -22.02 -21.17 -4.06
CA ASN A 87 -21.59 -22.19 -5.02
C ASN A 87 -22.59 -23.34 -5.15
N LEU A 88 -23.19 -23.79 -4.05
CA LEU A 88 -24.19 -24.86 -4.08
C LEU A 88 -25.48 -24.45 -4.81
N ARG A 89 -25.80 -23.15 -4.87
CA ARG A 89 -27.08 -22.64 -5.39
C ARG A 89 -26.98 -21.99 -6.77
N ILE A 90 -25.79 -21.55 -7.20
CA ILE A 90 -25.64 -20.75 -8.42
C ILE A 90 -26.08 -21.47 -9.69
N ASP A 91 -25.84 -22.78 -9.82
CA ASP A 91 -26.23 -23.50 -11.06
C ASP A 91 -27.75 -23.63 -11.19
N ASN A 92 -28.44 -23.90 -10.08
CA ASN A 92 -29.90 -23.95 -10.06
C ASN A 92 -30.48 -22.57 -10.33
N ALA A 93 -29.92 -21.55 -9.69
CA ALA A 93 -30.35 -20.17 -9.92
C ALA A 93 -30.15 -19.75 -11.39
N MET A 94 -29.02 -20.09 -12.02
CA MET A 94 -28.77 -19.81 -13.43
C MET A 94 -29.70 -20.58 -14.36
N ARG A 95 -29.98 -21.86 -14.07
CA ARG A 95 -30.92 -22.68 -14.87
C ARG A 95 -32.36 -22.16 -14.79
N GLU A 96 -32.78 -21.66 -13.63
CA GLU A 96 -34.10 -21.06 -13.43
C GLU A 96 -34.23 -19.69 -14.11
N ALA A 97 -33.13 -18.92 -14.18
CA ALA A 97 -33.13 -17.61 -14.82
C ALA A 97 -32.98 -17.68 -16.35
N ASP A 98 -32.23 -18.65 -16.85
CA ASP A 98 -31.94 -18.86 -18.26
C ASP A 98 -31.72 -20.37 -18.53
N PRO A 99 -32.67 -21.05 -19.19
CA PRO A 99 -32.55 -22.47 -19.52
C PRO A 99 -31.34 -22.81 -20.40
N ASP A 100 -30.81 -21.84 -21.15
CA ASP A 100 -29.67 -21.99 -22.06
C ASP A 100 -28.34 -21.55 -21.42
N ALA A 101 -28.34 -21.28 -20.10
CA ALA A 101 -27.15 -20.88 -19.38
C ALA A 101 -26.00 -21.91 -19.49
N LYS A 102 -24.78 -21.43 -19.74
CA LYS A 102 -23.58 -22.27 -19.72
C LYS A 102 -23.28 -22.71 -18.29
N LEU A 103 -23.53 -23.99 -17.99
CA LEU A 103 -23.29 -24.63 -16.70
C LEU A 103 -22.12 -25.65 -16.80
N PRO A 104 -21.36 -25.87 -15.71
CA PRO A 104 -21.50 -25.24 -14.40
C PRO A 104 -20.98 -23.79 -14.38
N ALA A 105 -21.61 -22.95 -13.56
CA ALA A 105 -21.09 -21.61 -13.30
C ALA A 105 -19.70 -21.71 -12.67
N ALA A 106 -18.83 -20.74 -12.99
CA ALA A 106 -17.52 -20.65 -12.33
C ALA A 106 -17.71 -20.54 -10.81
N ARG A 107 -17.14 -21.48 -10.06
CA ARG A 107 -17.26 -21.51 -8.60
C ARG A 107 -16.45 -20.38 -7.98
N LEU A 108 -16.99 -19.76 -6.94
CA LEU A 108 -16.26 -18.90 -6.03
C LEU A 108 -15.24 -19.76 -5.27
N ILE A 109 -14.02 -19.26 -5.13
CA ILE A 109 -12.94 -20.03 -4.53
C ILE A 109 -13.03 -19.93 -3.01
N THR A 110 -13.08 -21.07 -2.32
CA THR A 110 -13.03 -21.15 -0.85
C THR A 110 -11.60 -21.23 -0.34
N SER A 111 -11.37 -20.89 0.93
CA SER A 111 -10.03 -20.94 1.55
C SER A 111 -9.45 -22.36 1.58
N GLU A 112 -10.30 -23.40 1.67
CA GLU A 112 -9.89 -24.81 1.59
C GLU A 112 -9.45 -25.22 0.17
N GLN A 113 -10.14 -24.80 -0.89
CA GLN A 113 -9.81 -25.15 -2.28
C GLN A 113 -8.52 -24.48 -2.78
N LEU A 114 -8.16 -23.34 -2.20
CA LEU A 114 -6.83 -22.74 -2.34
C LEU A 114 -5.73 -23.65 -1.76
N GLY A 115 -6.05 -24.46 -0.74
CA GLY A 115 -5.17 -25.46 -0.14
C GLY A 115 -5.16 -26.83 -0.85
N GLU A 116 -6.30 -27.32 -1.34
CA GLU A 116 -6.44 -28.67 -1.89
C GLU A 116 -5.79 -28.87 -3.27
N SER A 117 -5.73 -27.82 -4.10
CA SER A 117 -4.99 -27.86 -5.38
C SER A 117 -3.48 -28.12 -5.17
N GLN A 118 -2.97 -27.95 -3.96
CA GLN A 118 -1.59 -28.26 -3.57
C GLN A 118 -1.43 -29.66 -2.94
N HIS A 119 -2.52 -30.32 -2.54
CA HIS A 119 -2.47 -31.56 -1.75
C HIS A 119 -2.54 -32.88 -2.54
N GLN A 120 -2.92 -32.88 -3.82
CA GLN A 120 -2.88 -34.11 -4.63
C GLN A 120 -1.46 -34.64 -4.96
N ARG A 121 -0.40 -33.90 -4.65
CA ARG A 121 0.98 -34.34 -4.93
C ARG A 121 1.77 -34.90 -3.76
N ARG A 122 1.25 -34.90 -2.53
CA ARG A 122 2.00 -35.46 -1.38
C ARG A 122 1.08 -36.13 -0.35
N SER A 123 1.07 -37.45 -0.41
CA SER A 123 0.45 -38.37 0.54
C SER A 123 1.01 -38.21 1.97
N ARG A 124 0.08 -38.27 2.93
CA ARG A 124 0.07 -38.48 4.41
C ARG A 124 1.14 -39.44 5.03
N PRO A 125 1.15 -39.66 6.37
CA PRO A 125 0.60 -38.88 7.51
C PRO A 125 1.60 -38.74 8.70
N GLU A 126 1.43 -37.74 9.57
CA GLU A 126 1.72 -37.97 11.00
C GLU A 126 0.92 -37.02 11.90
N GLU A 127 0.30 -37.63 12.90
CA GLU A 127 -0.44 -37.00 13.99
C GLU A 127 0.53 -36.39 14.99
N LEU A 128 0.23 -35.20 15.51
CA LEU A 128 0.63 -34.80 16.87
C LEU A 128 -0.28 -33.66 17.34
N ARG A 129 -1.11 -33.98 18.34
CA ARG A 129 -1.84 -33.04 19.17
C ARG A 129 -0.87 -32.47 20.22
N ALA A 130 -0.78 -31.14 20.31
CA ALA A 130 -0.74 -30.36 21.55
C ALA A 130 -0.62 -28.87 21.20
N ALA A 131 -1.59 -28.06 21.65
CA ALA A 131 -1.51 -26.61 21.59
C ALA A 131 -0.65 -26.08 22.73
N PRO A 132 0.19 -25.08 22.45
CA PRO A 132 0.15 -23.83 23.21
C PRO A 132 -0.27 -22.70 22.25
N HIS A 133 -0.82 -21.61 22.80
CA HIS A 133 -1.12 -20.39 22.06
C HIS A 133 0.17 -19.78 21.48
N ILE A 134 0.63 -20.35 20.38
CA ILE A 134 1.51 -19.72 19.42
C ILE A 134 0.55 -19.00 18.50
N VAL A 135 0.63 -17.67 18.41
CA VAL A 135 0.07 -16.95 17.27
C VAL A 135 0.67 -17.64 16.06
N GLN A 136 -0.11 -18.48 15.37
CA GLN A 136 0.38 -19.26 14.24
C GLN A 136 0.87 -18.23 13.23
N ALA A 137 2.19 -18.02 13.17
CA ALA A 137 2.79 -17.11 12.23
C ALA A 137 2.33 -17.58 10.85
N THR A 138 1.61 -16.71 10.16
CA THR A 138 1.10 -16.97 8.81
C THR A 138 2.27 -17.51 8.00
N VAL A 139 2.20 -18.77 7.56
CA VAL A 139 3.31 -19.40 6.85
C VAL A 139 3.42 -18.74 5.48
N ILE A 140 4.36 -17.79 5.35
CA ILE A 140 4.64 -17.09 4.11
C ILE A 140 5.38 -18.04 3.17
N LYS A 141 4.71 -18.54 2.14
CA LYS A 141 5.35 -19.33 1.07
C LYS A 141 5.78 -18.39 -0.05
N ARG A 142 7.06 -18.42 -0.42
CA ARG A 142 7.59 -17.66 -1.57
C ARG A 142 7.06 -18.28 -2.87
N VAL A 143 6.19 -17.57 -3.58
CA VAL A 143 5.73 -17.94 -4.93
C VAL A 143 6.51 -17.11 -5.94
N ALA A 144 7.30 -17.76 -6.80
CA ALA A 144 8.02 -17.09 -7.90
C ALA A 144 7.19 -17.19 -9.18
N ILE A 145 6.57 -16.09 -9.59
CA ILE A 145 5.86 -15.98 -10.87
C ILE A 145 6.88 -15.49 -11.91
N VAL A 146 7.30 -16.37 -12.82
CA VAL A 146 8.10 -15.99 -14.00
C VAL A 146 7.13 -15.39 -15.03
N SER A 147 6.88 -14.08 -14.95
CA SER A 147 5.92 -13.44 -15.86
C SER A 147 6.58 -13.09 -17.19
N THR A 148 6.13 -13.73 -18.27
CA THR A 148 6.16 -13.15 -19.61
C THR A 148 5.07 -12.08 -19.69
N PHE A 149 5.48 -10.85 -20.01
CA PHE A 149 4.70 -9.67 -20.44
C PHE A 149 3.18 -9.66 -20.15
N ASN A 150 2.74 -8.80 -19.22
CA ASN A 150 1.38 -8.29 -19.18
C ASN A 150 1.38 -6.77 -19.37
N VAL A 151 0.63 -6.29 -20.35
CA VAL A 151 0.29 -4.89 -20.56
C VAL A 151 -0.91 -4.57 -19.66
N GLY A 152 -0.67 -3.84 -18.57
CA GLY A 152 -1.69 -3.41 -17.61
C GLY A 152 -1.07 -2.95 -16.28
N VAL A 153 -1.65 -1.92 -15.66
CA VAL A 153 -1.10 -1.15 -14.52
C VAL A 153 -1.06 -1.94 -13.19
N TRP A 154 -1.56 -3.19 -13.17
CA TRP A 154 -1.72 -3.97 -11.94
C TRP A 154 -0.76 -5.15 -11.93
N SER A 155 0.23 -5.11 -11.03
CA SER A 155 1.06 -6.27 -10.73
C SER A 155 0.24 -7.23 -9.88
N ALA A 156 -0.02 -8.45 -10.39
CA ALA A 156 -0.70 -9.50 -9.63
C ALA A 156 0.01 -9.84 -8.30
N VAL A 157 1.28 -9.47 -8.15
CA VAL A 157 2.03 -9.58 -6.89
C VAL A 157 1.40 -8.69 -5.81
N ASP A 158 0.99 -7.45 -6.13
CA ASP A 158 0.47 -6.51 -5.14
C ASP A 158 -0.93 -6.89 -4.61
N ALA A 159 -1.66 -7.77 -5.32
CA ALA A 159 -3.03 -8.17 -4.97
C ALA A 159 -3.10 -9.36 -3.99
N PHE A 160 -2.03 -10.16 -3.88
CA PHE A 160 -1.99 -11.39 -3.07
C PHE A 160 -0.88 -11.37 -2.02
N ASP A 161 -0.25 -10.22 -1.83
CA ASP A 161 0.96 -10.08 -1.05
C ASP A 161 0.80 -8.90 -0.09
N PHE A 162 1.17 -9.11 1.17
CA PHE A 162 1.19 -8.02 2.16
C PHE A 162 2.33 -7.03 1.89
N ARG A 163 3.15 -7.30 0.87
CA ARG A 163 4.20 -6.43 0.37
C ARG A 163 3.58 -5.40 -0.56
N LYS A 164 3.68 -4.14 -0.20
CA LYS A 164 3.48 -3.01 -1.11
C LYS A 164 4.80 -2.66 -1.81
N ASN A 165 4.71 -2.12 -3.02
CA ASN A 165 5.85 -1.45 -3.63
C ASN A 165 6.32 -0.29 -2.73
N VAL A 166 7.62 -0.03 -2.70
CA VAL A 166 8.17 1.07 -1.91
C VAL A 166 7.76 2.42 -2.50
N CYS A 167 7.59 2.52 -3.83
CA CYS A 167 6.98 3.68 -4.50
C CYS A 167 5.45 3.59 -4.42
N ALA A 168 4.81 4.66 -3.95
CA ALA A 168 3.36 4.75 -3.79
C ALA A 168 2.63 5.03 -5.12
N SER A 169 3.33 5.60 -6.11
CA SER A 169 2.77 5.96 -7.41
C SER A 169 3.63 5.49 -8.59
N GLN A 170 3.03 5.43 -9.79
CA GLN A 170 3.79 5.20 -11.02
C GLN A 170 4.77 6.35 -11.29
N GLN A 171 4.37 7.58 -10.97
CA GLN A 171 5.20 8.76 -11.14
C GLN A 171 6.48 8.68 -10.29
N GLU A 172 6.36 8.35 -8.99
CA GLU A 172 7.52 8.10 -8.11
C GLU A 172 8.44 7.00 -8.64
N ARG A 173 7.85 5.95 -9.24
CA ARG A 173 8.62 4.84 -9.79
C ARG A 173 9.42 5.25 -11.03
N GLU A 174 8.82 6.00 -11.95
CA GLU A 174 9.53 6.54 -13.11
C GLU A 174 10.58 7.59 -12.69
N PHE A 175 10.26 8.44 -11.71
CA PHE A 175 11.19 9.40 -11.12
C PHE A 175 12.40 8.70 -10.48
N LEU A 176 12.18 7.68 -9.66
CA LEU A 176 13.27 6.90 -9.05
C LEU A 176 14.18 6.25 -10.10
N ARG A 177 13.62 5.76 -11.22
CA ARG A 177 14.42 5.23 -12.34
C ARG A 177 15.31 6.30 -12.94
N ALA A 178 14.76 7.49 -13.20
CA ALA A 178 15.53 8.63 -13.71
C ALA A 178 16.66 9.04 -12.76
N VAL A 179 16.38 9.14 -11.45
CA VAL A 179 17.37 9.49 -10.42
C VAL A 179 18.50 8.46 -10.38
N ARG A 180 18.19 7.16 -10.42
CA ARG A 180 19.19 6.09 -10.45
C ARG A 180 20.06 6.12 -11.70
N GLN A 181 19.48 6.46 -12.84
CA GLN A 181 20.22 6.62 -14.09
C GLN A 181 21.12 7.86 -14.06
N TYR A 182 20.65 8.96 -13.45
CA TYR A 182 21.39 10.21 -13.35
C TYR A 182 22.56 10.14 -12.35
N PHE A 183 22.35 9.46 -11.22
CA PHE A 183 23.34 9.27 -10.15
C PHE A 183 23.72 7.79 -9.96
N PRO A 184 24.36 7.15 -10.96
CA PRO A 184 24.64 5.71 -10.90
C PRO A 184 25.66 5.32 -9.83
N SER A 185 26.41 6.28 -9.29
CA SER A 185 27.41 6.08 -8.23
C SER A 185 26.86 6.23 -6.81
N LEU A 186 25.59 6.58 -6.65
CA LEU A 186 24.93 6.77 -5.36
C LEU A 186 23.80 5.76 -5.19
N GLN A 187 23.52 5.37 -3.94
CA GLN A 187 22.38 4.53 -3.61
C GLN A 187 21.14 5.41 -3.48
N ALA A 188 20.06 5.06 -4.19
CA ALA A 188 18.81 5.81 -4.17
C ALA A 188 17.70 5.02 -3.44
N TYR A 189 17.26 5.58 -2.31
CA TYR A 189 16.23 5.02 -1.43
C TYR A 189 14.92 5.80 -1.55
N PRO A 190 13.84 5.20 -2.08
CA PRO A 190 12.55 5.86 -2.16
C PRO A 190 11.79 5.86 -0.82
N ASN A 191 10.97 6.88 -0.58
CA ASN A 191 10.01 6.99 0.52
C ASN A 191 10.62 6.67 1.90
N LEU A 192 11.78 7.26 2.19
CA LEU A 192 12.51 6.97 3.43
C LEU A 192 12.05 7.90 4.57
N PRO A 193 11.61 7.36 5.73
CA PRO A 193 11.23 8.18 6.88
C PRO A 193 12.41 9.02 7.39
N LEU A 194 12.16 10.30 7.74
CA LEU A 194 13.23 11.23 8.14
C LEU A 194 14.05 10.72 9.33
N ARG A 195 13.40 10.08 10.31
CA ARG A 195 14.05 9.47 11.48
C ARG A 195 15.08 8.38 11.15
N SER A 196 15.09 7.87 9.93
CA SER A 196 16.03 6.81 9.51
C SER A 196 17.42 7.37 9.23
N PHE A 197 17.54 8.68 8.97
CA PHE A 197 18.80 9.33 8.60
C PHE A 197 19.04 10.68 9.29
N ILE A 198 18.04 11.20 10.02
CA ILE A 198 18.16 12.37 10.90
C ILE A 198 17.94 11.90 12.33
N ASP A 199 18.93 12.15 13.20
CA ASP A 199 18.84 11.87 14.63
C ASP A 199 17.97 12.93 15.33
N ILE A 200 16.67 12.67 15.40
CA ILE A 200 15.68 13.60 15.96
C ILE A 200 15.87 13.78 17.48
N GLU A 201 16.38 12.76 18.16
CA GLU A 201 16.66 12.82 19.60
C GLU A 201 17.82 13.77 19.87
N ARG A 202 18.87 13.78 19.05
CA ARG A 202 19.96 14.77 19.16
C ARG A 202 19.55 16.19 18.82
N LEU A 203 18.47 16.37 18.06
CA LEU A 203 17.90 17.68 17.78
C LEU A 203 16.96 18.16 18.90
N GLU A 204 16.73 17.34 19.93
CA GLU A 204 15.89 17.68 21.07
C GLU A 204 16.43 18.90 21.81
N GLY A 205 15.60 19.94 21.92
CA GLY A 205 15.96 21.25 22.49
C GLY A 205 16.30 22.33 21.46
N THR A 206 16.67 21.96 20.22
CA THR A 206 16.93 22.92 19.12
C THR A 206 15.71 23.16 18.24
N VAL A 207 14.79 22.18 18.15
CA VAL A 207 13.60 22.26 17.29
C VAL A 207 12.30 22.34 18.10
N PRO A 208 11.31 23.16 17.66
CA PRO A 208 9.98 23.19 18.27
C PRO A 208 9.31 21.81 18.31
N THR A 209 8.43 21.59 19.29
CA THR A 209 7.68 20.34 19.45
C THR A 209 6.92 19.95 18.18
N ARG A 210 6.39 20.92 17.45
CA ARG A 210 5.69 20.69 16.17
C ARG A 210 6.61 20.08 15.10
N ALA A 211 7.85 20.56 14.99
CA ALA A 211 8.84 20.04 14.05
C ALA A 211 9.25 18.60 14.42
N ARG A 212 9.38 18.30 15.71
CA ARG A 212 9.62 16.94 16.20
C ARG A 212 8.49 16.00 15.82
N SER A 213 7.25 16.35 16.15
CA SER A 213 6.06 15.55 15.79
C SER A 213 5.95 15.34 14.28
N TYR A 214 6.27 16.36 13.48
CA TYR A 214 6.30 16.25 12.03
C TYR A 214 7.38 15.27 11.53
N ALA A 215 8.60 15.33 12.09
CA ALA A 215 9.69 14.43 11.70
C ALA A 215 9.36 12.94 11.88
N TRP A 216 8.49 12.60 12.84
CA TRP A 216 8.06 11.23 13.10
C TRP A 216 7.18 10.63 12.00
N SER A 217 6.38 11.47 11.33
CA SER A 217 5.45 11.05 10.27
C SER A 217 5.93 11.40 8.86
N ALA A 218 6.93 12.29 8.74
CA ALA A 218 7.47 12.73 7.47
C ALA A 218 8.45 11.71 6.85
N GLN A 219 8.47 11.70 5.52
CA GLN A 219 9.40 10.95 4.68
C GLN A 219 9.96 11.86 3.61
N VAL A 220 11.10 11.47 3.02
CA VAL A 220 11.66 12.08 1.80
C VAL A 220 11.37 11.16 0.61
N ASP A 221 11.04 11.75 -0.55
CA ASP A 221 10.66 10.94 -1.72
C ASP A 221 11.82 10.10 -2.23
N VAL A 222 13.02 10.68 -2.31
CA VAL A 222 14.26 9.94 -2.56
C VAL A 222 15.39 10.47 -1.69
N LEU A 223 16.07 9.59 -0.96
CA LEU A 223 17.37 9.88 -0.34
C LEU A 223 18.49 9.29 -1.19
N LEU A 224 19.49 10.11 -1.53
CA LEU A 224 20.74 9.63 -2.11
C LEU A 224 21.78 9.42 -1.03
N CYS A 225 22.40 8.25 -1.03
CA CYS A 225 23.47 7.88 -0.11
C CYS A 225 24.76 7.49 -0.86
N THR A 226 25.89 7.58 -0.17
CA THR A 226 27.14 6.95 -0.63
C THR A 226 27.04 5.43 -0.55
N ALA A 227 28.07 4.73 -1.03
CA ALA A 227 28.17 3.28 -0.89
C ALA A 227 28.28 2.80 0.58
N ASP A 228 28.67 3.67 1.51
CA ASP A 228 28.76 3.38 2.95
C ASP A 228 27.48 3.80 3.72
N GLU A 229 26.40 4.09 2.98
CA GLU A 229 25.11 4.53 3.52
C GLU A 229 25.15 5.90 4.22
N ASP A 230 26.10 6.77 3.87
CA ASP A 230 26.07 8.18 4.29
C ASP A 230 25.04 8.96 3.48
N PRO A 231 24.08 9.66 4.11
CA PRO A 231 23.15 10.53 3.39
C PRO A 231 23.89 11.70 2.72
N VAL A 232 23.57 11.97 1.45
CA VAL A 232 24.18 13.03 0.64
C VAL A 232 23.16 14.14 0.34
N VAL A 233 21.95 13.76 -0.08
CA VAL A 233 20.88 14.72 -0.44
C VAL A 233 19.51 14.06 -0.35
N GLY A 234 18.51 14.82 0.10
CA GLY A 234 17.11 14.48 -0.10
C GLY A 234 16.56 15.13 -1.37
N ILE A 235 15.77 14.38 -2.15
CA ILE A 235 15.10 14.87 -3.34
C ILE A 235 13.60 14.66 -3.17
N GLU A 236 12.84 15.72 -3.40
CA GLU A 236 11.38 15.75 -3.41
C GLU A 236 10.86 15.92 -4.83
N LEU A 237 9.76 15.23 -5.12
CA LEU A 237 9.01 15.35 -6.34
C LEU A 237 7.80 16.26 -6.07
N ASP A 238 7.93 17.53 -6.42
CA ASP A 238 6.84 18.49 -6.29
C ASP A 238 5.84 18.30 -7.43
N SER A 239 4.55 18.35 -7.08
CA SER A 239 3.46 18.51 -8.03
C SER A 239 2.98 19.96 -8.06
N ILE A 240 2.37 20.39 -9.17
CA ILE A 240 1.84 21.75 -9.37
C ILE A 240 0.64 22.03 -8.43
N HIS A 241 0.12 21.03 -7.72
CA HIS A 241 -1.14 21.11 -7.00
C HIS A 241 -0.97 21.23 -5.49
N HIS A 242 -0.31 22.27 -4.98
CA HIS A 242 -0.33 22.58 -3.54
C HIS A 242 -0.16 24.09 -3.27
N ASP A 243 -1.27 24.81 -3.15
CA ASP A 243 -1.33 26.15 -2.54
C ASP A 243 -2.31 26.12 -1.36
N THR A 244 -1.94 25.42 -0.30
CA THR A 244 -2.60 25.54 1.02
C THR A 244 -1.58 25.94 2.07
N ASP A 245 -2.00 26.78 3.02
CA ASP A 245 -1.13 27.24 4.11
C ASP A 245 -0.55 26.06 4.91
N GLU A 246 -1.30 24.97 5.06
CA GLU A 246 -0.83 23.74 5.73
C GLU A 246 0.30 23.03 4.97
N ALA A 247 0.29 23.05 3.63
CA ALA A 247 1.36 22.46 2.83
C ALA A 247 2.64 23.30 2.96
N ALA A 248 2.50 24.63 2.90
CA ALA A 248 3.62 25.56 3.10
C ALA A 248 4.27 25.38 4.48
N GLU A 249 3.47 25.29 5.56
CA GLU A 249 4.00 25.04 6.91
C GLU A 249 4.76 23.71 7.00
N ARG A 250 4.25 22.63 6.37
CA ARG A 250 4.94 21.33 6.36
C ARG A 250 6.25 21.39 5.59
N ASP A 251 6.29 22.14 4.50
CA ASP A 251 7.50 22.37 3.73
C ASP A 251 8.56 23.14 4.51
N GLU A 252 8.15 24.18 5.25
CA GLU A 252 9.03 24.93 6.15
C GLU A 252 9.63 24.03 7.23
N LEU A 253 8.81 23.18 7.87
CA LEU A 253 9.29 22.21 8.86
C LEU A 253 10.28 21.22 8.26
N LYS A 254 10.04 20.76 7.03
CA LYS A 254 10.95 19.85 6.32
C LYS A 254 12.27 20.53 5.98
N ASN A 255 12.23 21.76 5.47
CA ASN A 255 13.41 22.57 5.18
C ASN A 255 14.25 22.79 6.44
N LEU A 256 13.61 23.10 7.57
CA LEU A 256 14.28 23.26 8.86
C LEU A 256 15.02 21.99 9.28
N LEU A 257 14.38 20.82 9.20
CA LEU A 257 14.98 19.54 9.57
C LEU A 257 16.19 19.18 8.71
N PHE A 258 16.08 19.36 7.39
CA PHE A 258 17.20 19.13 6.47
C PHE A 258 18.37 20.08 6.76
N THR A 259 18.07 21.36 6.96
CA THR A 259 19.07 22.38 7.30
C THR A 259 19.81 22.03 8.60
N LEU A 260 19.07 21.69 9.67
CA LEU A 260 19.67 21.30 10.95
C LEU A 260 20.49 20.01 10.86
N SER A 261 20.12 19.09 9.98
CA SER A 261 20.88 17.86 9.71
C SER A 261 22.12 18.08 8.83
N GLY A 262 22.32 19.29 8.30
CA GLY A 262 23.42 19.59 7.36
C GLY A 262 23.25 18.94 5.99
N LEU A 263 22.03 18.53 5.64
CA LEU A 263 21.71 17.85 4.37
C LEU A 263 21.00 18.80 3.41
N PRO A 264 21.38 18.85 2.13
CA PRO A 264 20.62 19.56 1.12
C PRO A 264 19.28 18.85 0.85
N LEU A 265 18.25 19.65 0.56
CA LEU A 265 16.94 19.19 0.08
C LEU A 265 16.67 19.84 -1.28
N VAL A 266 16.56 19.04 -2.33
CA VAL A 266 16.28 19.49 -3.68
C VAL A 266 14.84 19.17 -4.04
N ARG A 267 14.10 20.12 -4.59
CA ARG A 267 12.74 19.92 -5.11
C ARG A 267 12.78 19.90 -6.63
N ILE A 268 12.22 18.85 -7.22
CA ILE A 268 12.11 18.67 -8.66
C ILE A 268 10.63 18.78 -9.03
N ARG A 269 10.28 19.75 -9.86
CA ARG A 269 8.89 19.99 -10.27
C ARG A 269 8.59 19.28 -11.58
N ALA A 270 7.72 18.28 -11.54
CA ALA A 270 7.20 17.67 -12.76
C ALA A 270 6.31 18.69 -13.51
N GLY A 271 6.42 18.74 -14.84
CA GLY A 271 5.43 19.44 -15.67
C GLY A 271 4.03 18.80 -15.56
N ASP A 272 2.99 19.50 -16.01
CA ASP A 272 1.54 19.17 -15.88
C ASP A 272 1.08 17.82 -16.47
N GLU A 273 1.98 16.99 -17.01
CA GLU A 273 1.59 15.75 -17.70
C GLU A 273 1.40 14.58 -16.74
N LYS A 274 0.17 14.05 -16.68
CA LYS A 274 -0.22 12.90 -15.84
C LYS A 274 0.43 11.56 -16.24
N SER A 275 1.37 11.55 -17.19
CA SER A 275 2.09 10.36 -17.66
C SER A 275 3.57 10.62 -17.94
N VAL A 276 4.28 11.25 -16.99
CA VAL A 276 5.72 11.46 -17.07
C VAL A 276 6.46 10.12 -17.06
N ARG A 277 7.29 9.86 -18.07
CA ARG A 277 8.17 8.70 -18.14
C ARG A 277 9.52 9.01 -17.48
N ALA A 278 10.33 7.97 -17.27
CA ALA A 278 11.66 8.14 -16.69
C ALA A 278 12.57 9.05 -17.54
N GLU A 279 12.41 9.02 -18.87
CA GLU A 279 13.17 9.87 -19.78
C GLU A 279 12.87 11.36 -19.56
N ASP A 280 11.61 11.71 -19.38
CA ASP A 280 11.18 13.10 -19.16
C ASP A 280 11.76 13.64 -17.83
N PHE A 281 11.77 12.80 -16.79
CA PHE A 281 12.42 13.14 -15.52
C PHE A 281 13.93 13.25 -15.64
N TYR A 282 14.55 12.41 -16.47
CA TYR A 282 15.99 12.48 -16.70
C TYR A 282 16.38 13.80 -17.39
N ASP A 283 15.58 14.22 -18.38
CA ASP A 283 15.77 15.51 -19.06
C ASP A 283 15.57 16.69 -18.11
N LEU A 284 14.60 16.59 -17.19
CA LEU A 284 14.40 17.57 -16.13
C LEU A 284 15.62 17.65 -15.19
N LEU A 285 16.15 16.51 -14.74
CA LEU A 285 17.39 16.47 -13.95
C LEU A 285 18.60 17.03 -14.72
N MET A 286 18.67 16.80 -16.04
CA MET A 286 19.70 17.38 -16.89
C MET A 286 19.58 18.90 -17.03
N SER A 287 18.36 19.42 -17.11
CA SER A 287 18.11 20.87 -17.13
C SER A 287 18.59 21.55 -15.84
N GLU A 288 18.51 20.84 -14.71
CA GLU A 288 18.95 21.28 -13.38
C GLU A 288 20.40 20.88 -13.03
N SER A 289 21.17 20.42 -14.02
CA SER A 289 22.50 19.82 -13.82
C SER A 289 23.49 20.70 -13.06
N LYS A 290 23.50 22.02 -13.28
CA LYS A 290 24.40 22.94 -12.57
C LYS A 290 24.21 22.90 -11.06
N MET A 291 22.96 22.81 -10.60
CA MET A 291 22.64 22.68 -9.19
C MET A 291 23.01 21.28 -8.70
N LEU A 292 22.62 20.24 -9.43
CA LEU A 292 22.82 18.85 -9.04
C LEU A 292 24.29 18.40 -9.05
N ASP A 293 25.13 19.00 -9.88
CA ASP A 293 26.56 18.70 -9.94
C ASP A 293 27.32 19.17 -8.68
N THR A 294 26.76 20.11 -7.92
CA THR A 294 27.32 20.48 -6.61
C THR A 294 27.22 19.36 -5.58
N ILE A 295 26.27 18.44 -5.81
CA ILE A 295 25.89 17.36 -4.91
C ILE A 295 26.69 16.10 -5.21
N ARG A 296 27.20 15.95 -6.45
CA ARG A 296 28.05 14.83 -6.83
C ARG A 296 29.29 14.81 -5.93
N PRO A 297 29.52 13.76 -5.11
CA PRO A 297 30.69 13.71 -4.26
C PRO A 297 31.94 13.74 -5.12
N ARG A 298 32.75 14.79 -4.99
CA ARG A 298 34.00 14.96 -5.78
C ARG A 298 35.00 13.83 -5.52
N ARG A 299 34.90 13.13 -4.38
CA ARG A 299 35.61 11.90 -4.03
C ARG A 299 34.74 11.06 -3.10
N LEU A 300 34.42 9.83 -3.49
CA LEU A 300 33.92 8.80 -2.57
C LEU A 300 35.10 8.38 -1.69
N ARG A 301 35.22 8.97 -0.49
CA ARG A 301 36.16 8.46 0.52
C ARG A 301 35.40 7.50 1.42
N PRO A 302 35.89 6.26 1.60
CA PRO A 302 35.31 5.35 2.58
C PRO A 302 35.30 5.99 3.97
N ARG A 303 34.25 5.73 4.76
CA ARG A 303 34.24 6.09 6.19
C ARG A 303 35.50 5.55 6.86
N ARG A 304 36.41 6.43 7.29
CA ARG A 304 37.51 6.04 8.18
C ARG A 304 36.91 5.89 9.58
N THR A 305 36.78 4.66 10.05
CA THR A 305 36.31 4.31 11.40
C THR A 305 37.23 4.76 12.54
N HIS A 306 38.35 5.43 12.24
CA HIS A 306 39.41 5.74 13.21
C HIS A 306 39.70 7.23 13.40
N ASP A 307 39.28 8.10 12.48
CA ASP A 307 39.60 9.53 12.53
C ASP A 307 38.34 10.37 12.38
N PHE A 308 37.83 10.94 13.47
CA PHE A 308 36.79 11.98 13.42
C PHE A 308 37.12 13.11 14.38
N LEU A 309 36.97 14.34 13.88
CA LEU A 309 37.06 15.56 14.68
C LEU A 309 35.72 15.77 15.36
N VAL A 310 35.73 15.85 16.69
CA VAL A 310 34.56 16.10 17.51
C VAL A 310 34.68 17.52 18.09
N PRO A 311 33.60 18.31 18.17
CA PRO A 311 33.63 19.58 18.91
C PRO A 311 34.09 19.36 20.36
N ASP A 312 34.99 20.21 20.87
CA ASP A 312 35.60 20.07 22.20
C ASP A 312 34.55 19.87 23.32
N GLU A 313 33.40 20.53 23.20
CA GLU A 313 32.30 20.47 24.14
C GLU A 313 31.71 19.05 24.29
N VAL A 314 31.67 18.28 23.20
CA VAL A 314 31.15 16.91 23.19
C VAL A 314 32.20 15.93 23.75
N HIS A 315 33.49 16.22 23.57
CA HIS A 315 34.57 15.41 24.14
C HIS A 315 34.66 15.54 25.66
N ALA A 316 34.38 16.73 26.20
CA ALA A 316 34.36 16.98 27.66
C ALA A 316 33.24 16.20 28.38
N SER A 317 32.06 16.09 27.75
CA SER A 317 30.93 15.32 28.30
C SER A 317 31.19 13.81 28.32
N ALA A 318 31.79 13.27 27.26
CA ALA A 318 32.12 11.83 27.18
C ALA A 318 33.25 11.41 28.14
N ALA A 319 34.19 12.32 28.46
CA ALA A 319 35.25 12.06 29.42
C ALA A 319 34.77 12.05 30.88
N SER A 320 33.67 12.74 31.19
CA SER A 320 33.07 12.76 32.54
C SER A 320 32.17 11.55 32.85
N MET A 321 31.90 10.70 31.85
CA MET A 321 31.13 9.45 31.98
C MET A 321 32.01 8.19 32.12
N ARG A 322 33.35 8.36 32.20
CA ARG A 322 34.30 7.26 32.49
C ARG A 322 34.80 7.30 33.92
#